data_AF-A0A4Y8CDE9-F1
#
_entry.id   AF-A0A4Y8CDE9-F1
#
_cell.length_a   1.000
_cell.length_b   1.000
_cell.length_c   1.000
_cell.angle_alpha   90.00
_cell.angle_beta   90.00
_cell.angle_gamma   90.00
#
_symmetry.space_group_name_H-M   'P 1'
#
loop_
_entity.id
_entity.type
_entity.pdbx_description
1 polymer ?
#
loop_
_entity_poly.entity_id
_entity_poly.type
_entity_poly.pdbx_seq_one_letter_code
_entity_poly.pdbx_strand_id
1 'polypeptide(L)'
;MNTFGTRLKFTSFGESHGVAVGCIIDGIPAGVKFDEEFLQNELDKRKGGSKFATPRKESDKAQVLSGVFEGYTTGHPIAIVVFNENAHSKDYDNLKDLFRPAHADFTYFYKYG
;
A
#
# COMPACT_ATOMS: atom_id res chain seq x y z
N MET A 1 9.85 -9.55 7.41
CA MET A 1 9.00 -9.02 8.49
C MET A 1 8.23 -7.84 7.90
N ASN A 2 6.90 -7.89 7.89
CA ASN A 2 6.02 -6.90 7.27
C ASN A 2 5.17 -6.11 8.29
N THR A 3 5.41 -6.33 9.59
CA THR A 3 4.71 -5.64 10.68
C THR A 3 5.69 -4.73 11.43
N PHE A 4 5.26 -3.51 11.70
CA PHE A 4 5.95 -2.52 12.52
C PHE A 4 5.14 -2.20 13.77
N GLY A 5 5.83 -1.96 14.90
CA GLY A 5 5.20 -1.60 16.17
C GLY A 5 4.90 -2.78 17.10
N THR A 6 4.42 -2.47 18.31
CA THR A 6 4.17 -3.46 19.38
C THR A 6 2.72 -3.45 19.86
N ARG A 7 2.26 -2.31 20.39
CA ARG A 7 0.86 -2.10 20.81
C ARG A 7 0.02 -1.53 19.67
N LEU A 8 0.53 -0.47 19.04
CA LEU A 8 0.04 0.01 17.76
C LEU A 8 0.85 -0.69 16.68
N LYS A 9 0.20 -1.56 15.90
CA LYS A 9 0.85 -2.38 14.87
C LYS A 9 0.36 -1.98 13.49
N PHE A 10 1.30 -1.81 12.57
CA PHE A 10 1.03 -1.60 11.15
C PHE A 10 1.58 -2.80 10.38
N THR A 11 0.72 -3.49 9.63
CA THR A 11 1.12 -4.63 8.80
C THR A 11 0.78 -4.33 7.35
N SER A 12 1.76 -4.35 6.45
CA SER A 12 1.53 -4.18 5.01
C SER A 12 1.33 -5.52 4.30
N PHE A 13 0.54 -5.52 3.24
CA PHE A 13 0.36 -6.65 2.32
C PHE A 13 0.21 -6.19 0.86
N GLY A 14 0.31 -7.17 -0.04
CA GLY A 14 0.16 -6.97 -1.47
C GLY A 14 1.46 -6.60 -2.19
N GLU A 15 1.44 -6.80 -3.49
CA GLU A 15 2.55 -6.55 -4.41
C GLU A 15 2.18 -5.43 -5.39
N SER A 16 3.19 -4.72 -5.89
CA SER A 16 2.99 -3.62 -6.84
C SER A 16 2.33 -4.02 -8.16
N HIS A 17 2.35 -5.31 -8.51
CA HIS A 17 1.70 -5.86 -9.71
C HIS A 17 0.52 -6.79 -9.37
N GLY A 18 0.15 -6.87 -8.09
CA GLY A 18 -1.03 -7.61 -7.65
C GLY A 18 -2.32 -6.84 -7.96
N VAL A 19 -3.45 -7.40 -7.51
CA VAL A 19 -4.77 -6.75 -7.63
C VAL A 19 -4.84 -5.46 -6.81
N ALA A 20 -4.20 -5.47 -5.64
CA ALA A 20 -4.21 -4.36 -4.72
C ALA A 20 -3.02 -4.43 -3.76
N VAL A 21 -2.69 -3.29 -3.18
CA VAL A 21 -1.83 -3.19 -1.99
C VAL A 21 -2.66 -2.70 -0.82
N GLY A 22 -2.21 -2.97 0.40
CA GLY A 22 -2.97 -2.54 1.56
C GLY A 22 -2.23 -2.71 2.86
N CYS A 23 -2.93 -2.37 3.93
CA CYS A 23 -2.43 -2.51 5.28
C CYS A 23 -3.52 -2.86 6.28
N ILE A 24 -3.08 -3.38 7.42
CA ILE A 24 -3.87 -3.59 8.62
C ILE A 24 -3.24 -2.77 9.74
N ILE A 25 -4.03 -1.92 10.37
CA ILE A 25 -3.65 -1.13 11.54
C ILE A 25 -4.39 -1.70 12.75
N ASP A 26 -3.64 -2.18 13.73
CA ASP A 26 -4.15 -2.82 14.94
C ASP A 26 -3.72 -2.05 16.20
N GLY A 27 -4.56 -2.05 17.24
CA GLY A 27 -4.29 -1.37 18.50
C GLY A 27 -4.77 0.09 18.59
N ILE A 28 -5.62 0.53 17.66
CA ILE A 28 -6.31 1.82 17.77
C ILE A 28 -7.48 1.66 18.76
N PRO A 29 -7.60 2.50 19.82
CA PRO A 29 -8.73 2.47 20.74
C PRO A 29 -10.06 2.76 20.04
N ALA A 30 -11.17 2.23 20.55
CA ALA A 30 -12.50 2.58 20.05
C ALA A 30 -12.87 4.05 20.35
N GLY A 31 -13.69 4.64 19.49
CA GLY A 31 -14.22 6.01 19.68
C GLY A 31 -13.32 7.13 19.16
N VAL A 32 -12.19 6.82 18.52
CA VAL A 32 -11.38 7.82 17.82
C VAL A 32 -12.07 8.18 16.50
N LYS A 33 -12.28 9.48 16.24
CA LYS A 33 -12.81 9.96 14.97
C LYS A 33 -11.89 9.55 13.82
N PHE A 34 -12.46 8.93 12.80
CA PHE A 34 -11.76 8.52 11.59
C PHE A 34 -12.11 9.47 10.45
N ASP A 35 -11.09 10.06 9.83
CA ASP A 35 -11.26 11.05 8.77
C ASP A 35 -10.75 10.46 7.45
N GLU A 36 -11.69 9.96 6.64
CA GLU A 36 -11.41 9.38 5.33
C GLU A 36 -10.91 10.43 4.33
N GLU A 37 -11.34 11.69 4.47
CA GLU A 37 -10.90 12.78 3.61
C GLU A 37 -9.45 13.14 3.90
N PHE A 38 -9.08 13.20 5.19
CA PHE A 38 -7.68 13.33 5.59
C PHE A 38 -6.82 12.18 5.04
N LEU A 39 -7.29 10.93 5.16
CA LEU A 39 -6.58 9.76 4.62
C LEU A 39 -6.33 9.90 3.11
N GLN A 40 -7.37 10.24 2.34
CA GLN A 40 -7.26 10.39 0.90
C GLN A 40 -6.34 11.57 0.53
N ASN A 41 -6.42 12.69 1.24
CA ASN A 41 -5.54 13.84 1.03
C ASN A 41 -4.06 13.51 1.29
N GLU A 42 -3.74 12.73 2.32
CA GLU A 42 -2.37 12.25 2.55
C GLU A 42 -1.91 11.31 1.44
N LEU A 43 -2.80 10.46 0.92
CA LEU A 43 -2.51 9.59 -0.21
C LEU A 43 -2.27 10.39 -1.51
N ASP A 44 -3.03 11.46 -1.73
CA ASP A 44 -2.87 12.32 -2.89
C ASP A 44 -1.56 13.11 -2.85
N LYS A 45 -1.06 13.50 -1.67
CA LYS A 45 0.28 14.11 -1.50
C LYS A 45 1.41 13.15 -1.91
N ARG A 46 1.20 11.84 -1.77
CA ARG A 46 2.17 10.82 -2.19
C ARG A 46 2.33 10.76 -3.71
N LYS A 47 1.29 11.10 -4.47
CA LYS A 47 1.33 11.05 -5.93
C LYS A 47 2.39 12.00 -6.46
N GLY A 48 3.39 11.44 -7.14
CA GLY A 48 4.32 12.23 -7.93
C GLY A 48 3.57 12.88 -9.10
N GLY A 49 3.73 14.19 -9.28
CA GLY A 49 3.05 14.94 -10.34
C GLY A 49 3.94 15.99 -11.02
N SER A 50 5.25 15.95 -10.78
CA SER A 50 6.17 16.86 -11.47
C SER A 50 6.32 16.45 -12.93
N LYS A 51 6.71 17.40 -13.80
CA LYS A 51 6.99 17.18 -15.24
C LYS A 51 7.98 16.03 -15.54
N PHE A 52 8.68 15.52 -14.53
CA PHE A 52 9.72 14.49 -14.62
C PHE A 52 9.33 13.17 -13.95
N ALA A 53 8.14 13.07 -13.34
CA ALA A 53 7.64 11.86 -12.72
C ALA A 53 6.91 10.96 -13.74
N THR A 54 6.72 9.68 -13.38
CA THR A 54 6.01 8.72 -14.23
C THR A 54 4.60 9.21 -14.60
N PRO A 55 4.18 9.12 -15.87
CA PRO A 55 2.87 9.59 -16.32
C PRO A 55 1.68 8.75 -15.81
N ARG A 56 1.94 7.68 -15.03
CA ARG A 56 0.89 6.84 -14.44
C ARG A 56 0.12 7.64 -13.38
N LYS A 57 -1.10 8.03 -13.72
CA LYS A 57 -2.11 8.50 -12.77
C LYS A 57 -2.93 7.30 -12.32
N GLU A 58 -2.43 6.55 -11.33
CA GLU A 58 -3.32 5.65 -10.60
C GLU A 58 -4.20 6.51 -9.70
N SER A 59 -5.51 6.22 -9.62
CA SER A 59 -6.41 7.02 -8.79
C SER A 59 -6.07 6.93 -7.30
N ASP A 60 -5.19 5.99 -6.89
CA ASP A 60 -4.82 5.64 -5.51
C ASP A 60 -5.97 5.95 -4.55
N LYS A 61 -7.08 5.23 -4.72
CA LYS A 61 -8.24 5.41 -3.84
C LYS A 61 -8.12 4.48 -2.65
N ALA A 62 -8.07 5.04 -1.45
CA ALA A 62 -8.11 4.26 -0.23
C ALA A 62 -9.53 3.75 0.02
N GLN A 63 -9.67 2.46 0.31
CA GLN A 63 -10.91 1.85 0.75
C GLN A 63 -10.73 1.22 2.12
N VAL A 64 -11.50 1.69 3.10
CA VAL A 64 -11.56 1.10 4.44
C VAL A 64 -12.51 -0.09 4.43
N LEU A 65 -12.04 -1.26 4.87
CA LEU A 65 -12.79 -2.51 4.86
C LEU A 65 -13.27 -2.94 6.25
N SER A 66 -12.61 -2.48 7.32
CA SER A 66 -12.94 -2.85 8.70
C SER A 66 -12.48 -1.81 9.70
N GLY A 67 -12.88 -1.96 10.97
CA GLY A 67 -12.35 -1.18 12.10
C GLY A 67 -12.89 0.25 12.22
N VAL A 68 -13.75 0.69 11.30
CA VAL A 68 -14.43 2.00 11.30
C VAL A 68 -15.94 1.78 11.12
N PHE A 69 -16.74 2.47 11.92
CA PHE A 69 -18.20 2.47 11.84
C PHE A 69 -18.70 3.88 12.19
N GLU A 70 -19.62 4.42 11.38
CA GLU A 70 -20.19 5.77 11.55
C GLU A 70 -19.13 6.89 11.73
N GLY A 71 -17.97 6.76 11.07
CA GLY A 71 -16.88 7.75 11.16
C GLY A 71 -16.04 7.67 12.44
N TYR A 72 -16.18 6.60 13.22
CA TYR A 72 -15.38 6.33 14.41
C TYR A 72 -14.76 4.94 14.37
N THR A 73 -13.60 4.82 14.99
CA THR A 73 -12.90 3.54 15.15
C THR A 73 -13.62 2.65 16.15
N THR A 74 -13.64 1.34 15.89
CA THR A 74 -14.38 0.36 16.70
C THR A 74 -13.51 -0.38 17.71
N GLY A 75 -12.21 -0.08 17.78
CA GLY A 75 -11.23 -0.83 18.57
C GLY A 75 -10.74 -2.12 17.89
N HIS A 76 -11.38 -2.54 16.80
CA HIS A 76 -10.94 -3.67 15.97
C HIS A 76 -9.91 -3.21 14.93
N PRO A 77 -9.13 -4.14 14.35
CA PRO A 77 -8.18 -3.81 13.30
C PRO A 77 -8.83 -3.09 12.12
N ILE A 78 -8.17 -2.02 11.67
CA ILE A 78 -8.57 -1.23 10.51
C ILE A 78 -7.84 -1.78 9.30
N ALA A 79 -8.57 -2.37 8.37
CA ALA A 79 -8.04 -2.82 7.09
C ALA A 79 -8.28 -1.75 6.01
N ILE A 80 -7.22 -1.38 5.29
CA ILE A 80 -7.27 -0.38 4.21
C ILE A 80 -6.66 -1.01 2.96
N VAL A 81 -7.34 -0.86 1.84
CA VAL A 81 -6.92 -1.38 0.53
C VAL A 81 -6.85 -0.24 -0.49
N VAL A 82 -5.87 -0.29 -1.37
CA VAL A 82 -5.74 0.54 -2.56
C VAL A 82 -5.59 -0.39 -3.77
N PHE A 83 -6.53 -0.30 -4.71
CA PHE A 83 -6.52 -1.15 -5.91
C PHE A 83 -5.58 -0.62 -6.98
N ASN A 84 -4.84 -1.52 -7.61
CA ASN A 84 -3.95 -1.18 -8.72
C ASN A 84 -4.80 -1.12 -10.01
N GLU A 85 -4.96 0.08 -10.59
CA GLU A 85 -5.81 0.27 -11.77
C GLU A 85 -5.10 -0.10 -13.09
N ASN A 86 -3.76 -0.05 -13.12
CA ASN A 86 -2.96 -0.29 -14.32
C ASN A 86 -1.77 -1.22 -14.06
N ALA A 87 -2.05 -2.44 -13.60
CA ALA A 87 -1.05 -3.51 -13.55
C ALA A 87 -0.68 -3.98 -14.97
N HIS A 88 0.08 -3.18 -15.71
CA HIS A 88 0.66 -3.57 -17.00
C HIS A 88 1.87 -4.47 -16.76
N SER A 89 1.60 -5.76 -16.60
CA SER A 89 2.60 -6.81 -16.47
C SER A 89 3.54 -6.96 -17.68
N LYS A 90 3.15 -6.43 -18.86
CA LYS A 90 3.92 -6.53 -20.12
C LYS A 90 5.20 -5.69 -20.17
N ASP A 91 5.31 -4.62 -19.40
CA ASP A 91 6.49 -3.72 -19.45
C ASP A 91 7.77 -4.37 -18.87
N TYR A 92 7.64 -5.52 -18.19
CA TYR A 92 8.72 -6.15 -17.43
C TYR A 92 9.13 -7.52 -17.95
N ASP A 93 8.54 -8.03 -19.03
CA ASP A 93 8.88 -9.35 -19.58
C ASP A 93 10.37 -9.45 -19.96
N ASN A 94 10.96 -8.36 -20.44
CA ASN A 94 12.38 -8.30 -20.84
C ASN A 94 13.34 -8.22 -19.65
N LEU A 95 12.84 -8.05 -18.41
CA LEU A 95 13.64 -7.88 -17.19
C LEU A 95 13.57 -9.10 -16.26
N LYS A 96 12.79 -10.12 -16.61
CA LYS A 96 12.59 -11.32 -15.78
C LYS A 96 13.88 -12.11 -15.55
N ASP A 97 14.77 -12.11 -16.55
CA ASP A 97 16.02 -12.89 -16.53
C ASP A 97 17.27 -12.04 -16.23
N LEU A 98 17.10 -10.77 -15.81
CA LEU A 98 18.21 -9.85 -15.57
C LEU A 98 18.16 -9.25 -14.16
N PHE A 99 19.29 -9.29 -13.46
CA PHE A 99 19.47 -8.53 -12.22
C PHE A 99 19.82 -7.07 -12.55
N ARG A 100 18.90 -6.14 -12.29
CA ARG A 100 19.14 -4.72 -12.58
C ARG A 100 20.14 -4.14 -11.57
N PRO A 101 21.15 -3.37 -12.02
CA PRO A 101 22.07 -2.70 -11.11
C PRO A 101 21.34 -1.83 -10.09
N ALA A 102 21.76 -1.91 -8.82
CA ALA A 102 21.15 -1.21 -7.67
C ALA A 102 19.68 -1.58 -7.36
N HIS A 103 19.12 -2.63 -7.95
CA HIS A 103 17.83 -3.20 -7.57
C HIS A 103 17.99 -4.42 -6.65
N ALA A 104 16.91 -4.77 -5.97
CA ALA A 104 16.86 -5.90 -5.06
C ALA A 104 16.73 -7.26 -5.77
N ASP A 105 16.71 -7.30 -7.11
CA ASP A 105 16.44 -8.50 -7.90
C ASP A 105 17.37 -9.67 -7.51
N PHE A 106 18.68 -9.41 -7.42
CA PHE A 106 19.69 -10.41 -7.03
C PHE A 106 19.49 -10.91 -5.60
N THR A 107 19.29 -10.01 -4.63
CA THR A 107 19.17 -10.40 -3.22
C THR A 107 17.85 -11.13 -2.94
N TYR A 108 16.77 -10.80 -3.65
CA TYR A 108 15.52 -11.55 -3.58
C TYR A 108 15.69 -12.97 -4.11
N PHE A 109 16.28 -13.13 -5.31
CA PHE A 109 16.52 -14.45 -5.92
C PHE A 109 17.36 -15.37 -5.02
N TYR A 110 18.47 -14.88 -4.47
CA TYR A 110 19.31 -15.71 -3.60
C TYR A 110 18.67 -16.03 -2.24
N LYS A 111 17.74 -15.20 -1.76
CA LYS A 111 17.09 -15.40 -0.46
C LYS A 111 15.90 -16.36 -0.54
N TYR A 112 15.13 -16.31 -1.62
CA TYR A 112 13.84 -17.01 -1.73
C TYR A 112 13.71 -17.97 -2.92
N GLY A 113 14.65 -17.93 -3.88
CA GLY A 113 14.56 -18.65 -5.16
C GLY A 113 13.85 -17.85 -6.24
#